data_AF-A0A840VCL8-F1
#
_entry.id   AF-A0A840VCL8-F1
#
_cell.length_a   1.000
_cell.length_b   1.000
_cell.length_c   1.000
_cell.angle_alpha   90.00
_cell.angle_beta   90.00
_cell.angle_gamma   90.00
#
_symmetry.space_group_name_H-M   'P 1'
#
loop_
_entity.id
_entity.type
_entity.pdbx_description
1 polymer ?
#
loop_
_entity_poly.entity_id
_entity_poly.type
_entity_poly.pdbx_seq_one_letter_code
_entity_poly.pdbx_strand_id
1 'polypeptide(L)'
;MKRALLSVGSGLCGLALGWFIAPASSPSPHQVGQGAHPSPPRSSRPSGPTSPTSSTHSLSHLRSLIRQGTPHHESLARHLEHLSLDELQALFQLPENQSGDSLDAFRNRIPLIAQEIFRRQGFDAFPWAIETDPRLRPALLSSLFYPASEASHQLALVWLKRLSEDPENHLESSTIHFVAAAEKGAAHRSAEDLAAFYNSDFPSMVRGDLGSVCSFPDPFDFSKLTRLTQDPSQLISAVTVWASRDPDAARQWVLSLEDPRLAARFLHPMLSGIAASEGDAQAAHHMATWLDHFSDDQRRQALVSLRGTAAVSGPEAQSILQALPTSQDRLTYASQVLSPWSPSSTFDSVLHCFPTPAAQTELLLHMAPSCRLMVSRGGEAADRVLQQFTQAMDRHQLPESSRQQVLDSLYLAPEEP
;
A
#
# COMPACT_ATOMS: atom_id res chain seq x y z
N MET A 1 -3.84 -32.69 -27.44
CA MET A 1 -4.17 -33.25 -26.10
C MET A 1 -3.17 -32.72 -25.09
N LYS A 2 -3.66 -31.99 -24.07
CA LYS A 2 -2.98 -31.58 -22.82
C LYS A 2 -1.72 -30.69 -22.91
N ARG A 3 -1.91 -29.39 -22.67
CA ARG A 3 -1.38 -28.67 -21.50
C ARG A 3 -1.94 -27.24 -21.46
N ALA A 4 -2.86 -27.04 -20.53
CA ALA A 4 -3.42 -25.77 -20.11
C ALA A 4 -3.12 -25.59 -18.62
N LEU A 5 -3.18 -24.34 -18.17
CA LEU A 5 -3.36 -23.86 -16.80
C LEU A 5 -2.14 -23.86 -15.86
N LEU A 6 -1.59 -22.66 -15.66
CA LEU A 6 -1.06 -22.17 -14.39
C LEU A 6 -1.02 -20.62 -14.44
N SER A 7 -2.11 -19.96 -14.06
CA SER A 7 -2.10 -18.53 -13.66
C SER A 7 -3.33 -18.20 -12.81
N VAL A 8 -3.32 -18.59 -11.55
CA VAL A 8 -4.23 -18.06 -10.51
C VAL A 8 -3.41 -17.94 -9.24
N GLY A 9 -3.13 -16.72 -8.79
CA GLY A 9 -2.34 -16.52 -7.57
C GLY A 9 -1.92 -15.07 -7.30
N SER A 10 -2.83 -14.10 -7.38
CA SER A 10 -2.56 -12.72 -6.94
C SER A 10 -3.88 -11.97 -6.67
N GLY A 11 -4.59 -12.36 -5.60
CA GLY A 11 -5.89 -11.74 -5.27
C GLY A 11 -6.29 -11.73 -3.79
N LEU A 12 -5.39 -12.01 -2.84
CA LEU A 12 -5.76 -12.16 -1.42
C LEU A 12 -4.91 -11.37 -0.41
N CYS A 13 -4.19 -10.32 -0.82
CA CYS A 13 -3.44 -9.47 0.12
C CYS A 13 -4.18 -8.21 0.59
N GLY A 14 -5.39 -7.92 0.10
CA GLY A 14 -6.10 -6.66 0.40
C GLY A 14 -6.92 -6.61 1.68
N LEU A 15 -7.24 -7.74 2.32
CA LEU A 15 -8.22 -7.79 3.43
C LEU A 15 -7.64 -8.01 4.83
N ALA A 16 -6.31 -8.11 4.97
CA ALA A 16 -5.66 -8.39 6.27
C ALA A 16 -5.20 -7.15 7.07
N LEU A 17 -5.35 -5.93 6.54
CA LEU A 17 -4.79 -4.71 7.16
C LEU A 17 -5.77 -3.89 8.02
N GLY A 18 -7.05 -4.28 8.10
CA GLY A 18 -8.08 -3.55 8.86
C GLY A 18 -8.06 -3.74 10.39
N TRP A 19 -7.13 -4.51 10.96
CA TRP A 19 -7.15 -4.88 12.39
C TRP A 19 -6.06 -4.25 13.26
N PHE A 20 -5.20 -3.37 12.71
CA PHE A 20 -4.12 -2.73 13.50
C PHE A 20 -4.43 -1.31 14.02
N ILE A 21 -5.63 -0.79 13.82
CA ILE A 21 -6.04 0.51 14.42
C ILE A 21 -6.80 0.23 15.72
N ALA A 22 -6.06 -0.02 16.81
CA ALA A 22 -6.60 0.20 18.15
C ALA A 22 -6.56 1.71 18.45
N PRO A 23 -7.58 2.28 19.13
CA PRO A 23 -7.60 3.70 19.44
C PRO A 23 -6.47 4.02 20.43
N ALA A 24 -5.51 4.85 19.98
CA ALA A 24 -4.49 5.40 20.85
C ALA A 24 -5.16 6.31 21.90
N SER A 25 -5.12 5.87 23.16
CA SER A 25 -5.45 6.70 24.31
C SER A 25 -4.59 7.96 24.31
N SER A 26 -5.25 9.12 24.37
CA SER A 26 -4.66 10.45 24.24
C SER A 26 -3.50 10.68 25.24
N PRO A 27 -2.33 11.17 24.81
CA PRO A 27 -1.29 11.58 25.74
C PRO A 27 -1.61 12.92 26.40
N SER A 28 -1.44 12.98 27.72
CA SER A 28 -1.47 14.23 28.49
C SER A 28 -0.27 15.13 28.14
N PRO A 29 -0.43 16.47 28.15
CA PRO A 29 0.63 17.37 27.74
C PRO A 29 1.62 17.59 28.89
N HIS A 30 2.85 17.08 28.76
CA HIS A 30 3.96 17.48 29.61
C HIS A 30 5.05 18.20 28.81
N GLN A 31 5.13 19.51 29.12
CA GLN A 31 6.23 20.46 29.06
C GLN A 31 7.53 20.04 28.36
N VAL A 32 7.81 20.76 27.28
CA VAL A 32 9.14 20.93 26.67
C VAL A 32 10.03 21.74 27.61
N GLY A 33 11.11 21.12 28.08
CA GLY A 33 12.19 21.78 28.82
C GLY A 33 13.54 21.49 28.16
N GLN A 34 14.15 22.54 27.61
CA GLN A 34 15.53 22.58 27.12
C GLN A 34 16.54 22.36 28.27
N GLY A 35 17.66 21.70 27.97
CA GLY A 35 18.86 21.76 28.82
C GLY A 35 19.70 20.49 28.82
N ALA A 36 20.67 20.40 27.91
CA ALA A 36 21.77 19.45 28.03
C ALA A 36 22.64 19.85 29.23
N HIS A 37 22.49 19.14 30.35
CA HIS A 37 23.39 19.24 31.50
C HIS A 37 24.36 18.04 31.52
N PRO A 38 25.67 18.27 31.73
CA PRO A 38 26.64 17.20 31.93
C PRO A 38 26.44 16.55 33.31
N SER A 39 26.34 15.22 33.34
CA SER A 39 26.24 14.41 34.55
C SER A 39 27.47 14.60 35.48
N PRO A 40 27.28 14.66 36.81
CA PRO A 40 28.39 14.70 37.76
C PRO A 40 29.07 13.31 37.90
N PRO A 41 30.34 13.26 38.32
CA PRO A 41 31.07 12.00 38.50
C PRO A 41 30.44 11.16 39.62
N ARG A 42 30.09 9.91 39.27
CA ARG A 42 29.45 8.94 40.16
C ARG A 42 30.48 8.40 41.16
N SER A 43 30.24 8.63 42.44
CA SER A 43 30.97 8.07 43.57
C SER A 43 30.94 6.54 43.54
N SER A 44 32.13 5.93 43.62
CA SER A 44 32.38 4.50 43.74
C SER A 44 31.93 3.98 45.11
N ARG A 45 30.83 3.21 45.12
CA ARG A 45 30.33 2.50 46.30
C ARG A 45 30.81 1.04 46.24
N PRO A 46 31.34 0.46 47.34
CA PRO A 46 31.92 -0.88 47.32
C PRO A 46 30.85 -1.97 47.16
N SER A 47 31.22 -2.96 46.35
CA SER A 47 30.43 -4.14 45.96
C SER A 47 30.07 -5.00 47.18
N GLY A 48 28.77 -5.09 47.47
CA GLY A 48 28.19 -6.13 48.32
C GLY A 48 27.93 -7.42 47.53
N PRO A 49 27.84 -8.59 48.19
CA PRO A 49 27.79 -9.89 47.55
C PRO A 49 26.53 -10.08 46.71
N THR A 50 26.77 -10.64 45.52
CA THR A 50 25.84 -11.02 44.45
C THR A 50 24.60 -11.73 44.95
N SER A 51 23.43 -11.14 44.69
CA SER A 51 22.16 -11.86 44.61
C SER A 51 22.28 -12.97 43.55
N PRO A 52 21.60 -14.11 43.72
CA PRO A 52 21.63 -15.20 42.75
C PRO A 52 21.15 -14.67 41.39
N THR A 53 22.02 -14.75 40.39
CA THR A 53 21.70 -14.45 38.99
C THR A 53 20.49 -15.28 38.58
N SER A 54 19.33 -14.65 38.43
CA SER A 54 18.11 -15.30 37.98
C SER A 54 18.38 -15.90 36.58
N SER A 55 18.45 -17.22 36.49
CA SER A 55 18.69 -17.98 35.26
C SER A 55 17.63 -17.79 34.18
N THR A 56 16.57 -17.04 34.49
CA THR A 56 15.40 -16.75 33.65
C THR A 56 15.73 -15.93 32.40
N HIS A 57 16.80 -15.14 32.40
CA HIS A 57 17.19 -14.27 31.27
C HIS A 57 18.51 -14.67 30.62
N SER A 58 18.78 -15.97 30.50
CA SER A 58 20.00 -16.48 29.84
C SER A 58 19.84 -16.61 28.32
N LEU A 59 20.93 -16.43 27.57
CA LEU A 59 20.99 -16.64 26.12
C LEU A 59 20.46 -18.02 25.69
N SER A 60 20.76 -19.06 26.48
CA SER A 60 20.29 -20.43 26.21
C SER A 60 18.77 -20.55 26.37
N HIS A 61 18.19 -19.91 27.39
CA HIS A 61 16.75 -19.84 27.56
C HIS A 61 16.08 -19.13 26.38
N LEU A 62 16.62 -17.97 25.97
CA LEU A 62 16.08 -17.23 24.83
C LEU A 62 16.14 -18.03 23.53
N ARG A 63 17.27 -18.71 23.25
CA ARG A 63 17.38 -19.61 22.09
C ARG A 63 16.35 -20.73 22.11
N SER A 64 16.03 -21.28 23.30
CA SER A 64 14.95 -22.25 23.46
C SER A 64 13.59 -21.66 23.15
N LEU A 65 13.28 -20.45 23.65
CA LEU A 65 12.01 -19.76 23.39
C LEU A 65 11.81 -19.45 21.91
N ILE A 66 12.87 -19.00 21.21
CA ILE A 66 12.80 -18.72 19.77
C ILE A 66 12.48 -20.02 18.99
N ARG A 67 13.15 -21.12 19.32
CA ARG A 67 12.92 -22.44 18.67
C ARG A 67 11.51 -22.97 18.90
N GLN A 68 10.93 -22.70 20.06
CA GLN A 68 9.57 -23.13 20.41
C GLN A 68 8.49 -22.22 19.80
N GLY A 69 8.85 -21.15 19.08
CA GLY A 69 7.92 -20.26 18.40
C GLY A 69 6.99 -19.44 19.31
N THR A 70 7.19 -19.49 20.63
CA THR A 70 6.15 -19.20 21.64
C THR A 70 6.17 -17.84 22.34
N PRO A 71 7.16 -16.92 22.22
CA PRO A 71 7.05 -15.69 22.98
C PRO A 71 6.12 -14.67 22.29
N HIS A 72 5.17 -14.14 23.07
CA HIS A 72 4.54 -12.84 22.78
C HIS A 72 5.63 -11.76 22.66
N HIS A 73 5.46 -10.80 21.75
CA HIS A 73 6.45 -9.75 21.44
C HIS A 73 6.97 -9.01 22.68
N GLU A 74 6.09 -8.68 23.64
CA GLU A 74 6.46 -7.96 24.87
C GLU A 74 7.35 -8.75 25.83
N SER A 75 7.17 -10.07 25.89
CA SER A 75 8.02 -10.93 26.74
C SER A 75 9.42 -10.97 26.15
N LEU A 76 9.52 -11.13 24.82
CA LEU A 76 10.80 -11.16 24.11
C LEU A 76 11.58 -9.85 24.28
N ALA A 77 10.94 -8.69 24.08
CA ALA A 77 11.59 -7.39 24.23
C ALA A 77 12.24 -7.24 25.61
N ARG A 78 11.51 -7.57 26.69
CA ARG A 78 12.05 -7.56 28.05
C ARG A 78 13.23 -8.51 28.23
N HIS A 79 13.23 -9.68 27.61
CA HIS A 79 14.39 -10.58 27.68
C HIS A 79 15.61 -10.01 26.97
N LEU A 80 15.42 -9.38 25.80
CA LEU A 80 16.51 -8.77 25.03
C LEU A 80 17.19 -7.62 25.80
N GLU A 81 16.41 -6.82 26.54
CA GLU A 81 16.94 -5.74 27.38
C GLU A 81 17.92 -6.23 28.47
N HIS A 82 17.78 -7.47 28.94
CA HIS A 82 18.62 -8.03 30.01
C HIS A 82 19.88 -8.73 29.49
N LEU A 83 19.94 -9.08 28.21
CA LEU A 83 21.14 -9.66 27.60
C LEU A 83 22.23 -8.60 27.48
N SER A 84 23.49 -9.00 27.55
CA SER A 84 24.62 -8.17 27.13
C SER A 84 24.65 -7.98 25.61
N LEU A 85 25.41 -7.00 25.14
CA LEU A 85 25.56 -6.76 23.70
C LEU A 85 26.19 -7.96 22.98
N ASP A 86 27.23 -8.56 23.58
CA ASP A 86 27.89 -9.74 23.04
C ASP A 86 26.91 -10.93 22.94
N GLU A 87 26.03 -11.09 23.93
CA GLU A 87 24.99 -12.13 23.90
C GLU A 87 23.94 -11.87 22.80
N LEU A 88 23.53 -10.62 22.60
CA LEU A 88 22.62 -10.24 21.52
C LEU A 88 23.24 -10.53 20.15
N GLN A 89 24.50 -10.15 19.96
CA GLN A 89 25.23 -10.42 18.71
C GLN A 89 25.47 -11.93 18.50
N ALA A 90 25.73 -12.67 19.57
CA ALA A 90 25.86 -14.13 19.54
C ALA A 90 24.57 -14.86 19.14
N LEU A 91 23.40 -14.22 19.15
CA LEU A 91 22.17 -14.81 18.59
C LEU A 91 22.27 -15.03 17.08
N PHE A 92 23.07 -14.23 16.37
CA PHE A 92 23.26 -14.34 14.92
C PHE A 92 24.34 -15.36 14.52
N GLN A 93 25.05 -15.93 15.50
CA GLN A 93 25.95 -17.06 15.28
C GLN A 93 25.11 -18.36 15.27
N LEU A 94 24.55 -18.70 14.11
CA LEU A 94 23.75 -19.92 13.94
C LEU A 94 24.66 -21.16 13.99
N PRO A 95 24.30 -22.23 14.74
CA PRO A 95 24.88 -23.55 14.55
C PRO A 95 24.62 -24.03 13.12
N GLU A 96 25.59 -24.68 12.49
CA GLU A 96 25.52 -25.14 11.09
C GLU A 96 24.32 -26.07 10.78
N ASN A 97 23.70 -26.67 11.81
CA ASN A 97 22.69 -27.72 11.69
C ASN A 97 21.23 -27.28 11.97
N GLN A 98 20.86 -26.01 11.78
CA GLN A 98 19.46 -25.60 11.96
C GLN A 98 18.56 -26.03 10.78
N SER A 99 17.37 -26.54 11.09
CA SER A 99 16.31 -26.79 10.09
C SER A 99 15.74 -25.48 9.53
N GLY A 100 15.11 -25.54 8.35
CA GLY A 100 14.47 -24.39 7.71
C GLY A 100 13.44 -23.68 8.61
N ASP A 101 12.58 -24.46 9.28
CA ASP A 101 11.55 -23.92 10.18
C ASP A 101 12.14 -23.12 11.35
N SER A 102 13.30 -23.54 11.88
CA SER A 102 14.00 -22.83 12.95
C SER A 102 14.56 -21.50 12.47
N LEU A 103 15.02 -21.45 11.22
CA LEU A 103 15.55 -20.23 10.60
C LEU A 103 14.44 -19.20 10.38
N ASP A 104 13.26 -19.62 9.94
CA ASP A 104 12.13 -18.72 9.71
C ASP A 104 11.55 -18.20 11.04
N ALA A 105 11.45 -19.05 12.06
CA ALA A 105 11.11 -18.62 13.41
C ALA A 105 12.10 -17.56 13.95
N PHE A 106 13.40 -17.74 13.71
CA PHE A 106 14.42 -16.76 14.08
C PHE A 106 14.32 -15.46 13.26
N ARG A 107 14.11 -15.55 11.94
CA ARG A 107 13.96 -14.38 11.05
C ARG A 107 12.85 -13.43 11.52
N ASN A 108 11.74 -13.98 12.00
CA ASN A 108 10.63 -13.20 12.55
C ASN A 108 10.97 -12.46 13.85
N ARG A 109 12.14 -12.72 14.47
CA ARG A 109 12.63 -12.03 15.69
C ARG A 109 13.74 -11.03 15.42
N ILE A 110 14.37 -11.10 14.24
CA ILE A 110 15.47 -10.20 13.85
C ILE A 110 15.10 -8.72 14.04
N PRO A 111 13.88 -8.23 13.70
CA PRO A 111 13.51 -6.83 13.90
C PRO A 111 13.68 -6.34 15.35
N LEU A 112 13.24 -7.13 16.33
CA LEU A 112 13.34 -6.76 17.75
C LEU A 112 14.78 -6.79 18.24
N ILE A 113 15.56 -7.80 17.82
CA ILE A 113 16.97 -7.92 18.22
C ILE A 113 17.79 -6.78 17.61
N ALA A 114 17.56 -6.48 16.32
CA ALA A 114 18.20 -5.37 15.61
C ALA A 114 17.87 -4.03 16.26
N GLN A 115 16.61 -3.79 16.63
CA GLN A 115 16.19 -2.57 17.33
C GLN A 115 16.93 -2.40 18.66
N GLU A 116 17.06 -3.47 19.44
CA GLU A 116 17.78 -3.45 20.71
C GLU A 116 19.29 -3.23 20.54
N ILE A 117 19.91 -3.86 19.53
CA ILE A 117 21.32 -3.63 19.19
C ILE A 117 21.54 -2.17 18.78
N PHE A 118 20.68 -1.64 17.89
CA PHE A 118 20.75 -0.25 17.47
C PHE A 118 20.54 0.71 18.65
N ARG A 119 19.62 0.41 19.58
CA ARG A 119 19.44 1.22 20.79
C ARG A 119 20.71 1.35 21.62
N ARG A 120 21.57 0.32 21.63
CA ARG A 120 22.81 0.28 22.44
C ARG A 120 24.03 0.82 21.72
N GLN A 121 24.20 0.49 20.45
CA GLN A 121 25.38 0.84 19.66
C GLN A 121 25.14 2.05 18.75
N GLY A 122 23.89 2.42 18.52
CA GLY A 122 23.52 3.39 17.51
C GLY A 122 24.15 3.03 16.17
N PHE A 123 24.97 3.96 15.68
CA PHE A 123 25.56 3.85 14.36
C PHE A 123 26.70 2.83 14.27
N ASP A 124 27.29 2.44 15.40
CA ASP A 124 28.38 1.45 15.43
C ASP A 124 27.88 0.00 15.20
N ALA A 125 26.56 -0.20 15.12
CA ALA A 125 25.97 -1.50 14.81
C ALA A 125 26.20 -1.94 13.34
N PHE A 126 26.38 -1.00 12.43
CA PHE A 126 26.41 -1.29 10.99
C PHE A 126 27.65 -2.07 10.52
N PRO A 127 28.89 -1.71 10.91
CA PRO A 127 30.07 -2.51 10.56
C PRO A 127 29.93 -3.98 10.98
N TRP A 128 29.44 -4.23 12.20
CA TRP A 128 29.18 -5.58 12.71
C TRP A 128 28.11 -6.32 11.88
N ALA A 129 27.04 -5.63 11.51
CA ALA A 129 25.95 -6.23 10.73
C ALA A 129 26.40 -6.68 9.33
N ILE A 130 27.34 -5.96 8.71
CA ILE A 130 27.95 -6.37 7.44
C ILE A 130 28.78 -7.65 7.62
N GLU A 131 29.49 -7.79 8.73
CA GLU A 131 30.32 -8.97 9.02
C GLU A 131 29.50 -10.22 9.42
N THR A 132 28.19 -10.05 9.66
CA THR A 132 27.28 -11.15 10.02
C THR A 132 27.13 -12.17 8.88
N ASP A 133 26.76 -13.41 9.23
CA ASP A 133 26.46 -14.52 8.31
C ASP A 133 25.62 -14.03 7.10
N PRO A 134 26.08 -14.25 5.85
CA PRO A 134 25.38 -13.81 4.64
C PRO A 134 23.92 -14.26 4.55
N ARG A 135 23.54 -15.37 5.19
CA ARG A 135 22.16 -15.90 5.20
C ARG A 135 21.19 -15.06 6.04
N LEU A 136 21.72 -14.32 7.02
CA LEU A 136 20.97 -13.48 7.95
C LEU A 136 21.17 -11.99 7.68
N ARG A 137 22.31 -11.62 7.10
CA ARG A 137 22.72 -10.24 6.82
C ARG A 137 21.62 -9.41 6.14
N PRO A 138 20.91 -9.86 5.08
CA PRO A 138 19.85 -9.05 4.46
C PRO A 138 18.73 -8.67 5.44
N ALA A 139 18.24 -9.65 6.21
CA ALA A 139 17.17 -9.43 7.18
C ALA A 139 17.63 -8.56 8.37
N LEU A 140 18.86 -8.76 8.84
CA LEU A 140 19.47 -7.97 9.91
C LEU A 140 19.67 -6.53 9.48
N LEU A 141 20.32 -6.30 8.34
CA LEU A 141 20.51 -4.96 7.79
C LEU A 141 19.15 -4.30 7.62
N SER A 142 18.18 -4.96 6.96
CA SER A 142 16.84 -4.37 6.73
C SER A 142 16.19 -3.92 8.04
N SER A 143 16.35 -4.74 9.09
CA SER A 143 15.85 -4.47 10.43
C SER A 143 16.61 -3.36 11.19
N LEU A 144 17.91 -3.17 10.92
CA LEU A 144 18.71 -2.08 11.50
C LEU A 144 18.47 -0.74 10.79
N PHE A 145 18.16 -0.77 9.50
CA PHE A 145 17.92 0.43 8.70
C PHE A 145 16.70 1.20 9.19
N TYR A 146 15.66 0.52 9.67
CA TYR A 146 14.47 1.18 10.18
C TYR A 146 14.71 2.07 11.41
N PRO A 147 15.26 1.58 12.55
CA PRO A 147 15.56 2.45 13.68
C PRO A 147 16.68 3.46 13.37
N ALA A 148 17.62 3.12 12.48
CA ALA A 148 18.62 4.07 11.99
C ALA A 148 17.99 5.22 11.19
N SER A 149 17.03 4.90 10.32
CA SER A 149 16.33 5.89 9.52
C SER A 149 15.39 6.72 10.35
N GLU A 150 14.78 6.21 11.42
CA GLU A 150 14.01 7.01 12.38
C GLU A 150 14.93 8.01 13.10
N ALA A 151 16.09 7.54 13.59
CA ALA A 151 17.03 8.36 14.35
C ALA A 151 17.74 9.42 13.50
N SER A 152 18.17 9.08 12.27
CA SER A 152 18.84 10.01 11.36
C SER A 152 18.80 9.53 9.91
N HIS A 153 18.04 10.24 9.07
CA HIS A 153 17.98 9.97 7.64
C HIS A 153 19.34 10.12 6.94
N GLN A 154 20.12 11.16 7.25
CA GLN A 154 21.44 11.37 6.64
C GLN A 154 22.35 10.17 6.85
N LEU A 155 22.29 9.55 8.03
CA LEU A 155 23.12 8.39 8.36
C LEU A 155 22.61 7.11 7.71
N ALA A 156 21.29 6.92 7.62
CA ALA A 156 20.71 5.84 6.82
C ALA A 156 21.13 5.95 5.33
N LEU A 157 21.21 7.17 4.77
CA LEU A 157 21.71 7.38 3.42
C LEU A 157 23.19 7.01 3.27
N VAL A 158 24.03 7.30 4.27
CA VAL A 158 25.45 6.89 4.28
C VAL A 158 25.57 5.37 4.25
N TRP A 159 24.76 4.66 5.03
CA TRP A 159 24.73 3.20 5.03
C TRP A 159 24.26 2.64 3.70
N LEU A 160 23.19 3.20 3.13
CA LEU A 160 22.64 2.78 1.85
C LEU A 160 23.65 2.99 0.72
N LYS A 161 24.31 4.15 0.70
CA LYS A 161 25.40 4.44 -0.24
C LYS A 161 26.52 3.41 -0.12
N ARG A 162 26.98 3.15 1.11
CA ARG A 162 28.04 2.15 1.35
C ARG A 162 27.66 0.74 0.90
N LEU A 163 26.41 0.32 1.07
CA LEU A 163 25.92 -0.97 0.55
C LEU A 163 25.81 -0.97 -0.98
N SER A 164 25.42 0.15 -1.59
CA SER A 164 25.31 0.27 -3.04
C SER A 164 26.65 0.21 -3.76
N GLU A 165 27.73 0.65 -3.10
CA GLU A 165 29.11 0.65 -3.61
C GLU A 165 29.81 -0.70 -3.43
N ASP A 166 29.25 -1.61 -2.62
CA ASP A 166 29.82 -2.93 -2.35
C ASP A 166 29.23 -3.99 -3.30
N PRO A 167 30.00 -4.48 -4.29
CA PRO A 167 29.51 -5.43 -5.29
C PRO A 167 29.21 -6.82 -4.71
N GLU A 168 29.86 -7.22 -3.60
CA GLU A 168 29.59 -8.50 -2.94
C GLU A 168 28.31 -8.44 -2.10
N ASN A 169 27.92 -7.23 -1.68
CA ASN A 169 26.73 -6.96 -0.89
C ASN A 169 25.64 -6.23 -1.68
N HIS A 170 25.71 -6.25 -3.01
CA HIS A 170 24.67 -5.69 -3.86
C HIS A 170 23.39 -6.53 -3.78
N LEU A 171 22.61 -6.25 -2.76
CA LEU A 171 21.35 -6.90 -2.48
C LEU A 171 20.24 -6.08 -3.14
N GLU A 172 20.00 -6.29 -4.43
CA GLU A 172 18.95 -5.60 -5.20
C GLU A 172 17.59 -5.67 -4.48
N SER A 173 17.26 -6.83 -3.90
CA SER A 173 16.06 -7.02 -3.08
C SER A 173 16.09 -6.28 -1.75
N SER A 174 17.27 -6.06 -1.15
CA SER A 174 17.39 -5.33 0.11
C SER A 174 17.40 -3.82 -0.09
N THR A 175 17.85 -3.32 -1.25
CA THR A 175 17.74 -1.89 -1.61
C THR A 175 16.30 -1.40 -1.49
N ILE A 176 15.33 -2.18 -1.97
CA ILE A 176 13.90 -1.87 -1.84
C ILE A 176 13.49 -1.74 -0.37
N HIS A 177 13.89 -2.70 0.47
CA HIS A 177 13.57 -2.68 1.90
C HIS A 177 14.26 -1.53 2.64
N PHE A 178 15.49 -1.18 2.27
CA PHE A 178 16.22 -0.06 2.85
C PHE A 178 15.60 1.28 2.49
N VAL A 179 15.21 1.45 1.22
CA VAL A 179 14.54 2.66 0.74
C VAL A 179 13.18 2.80 1.42
N ALA A 180 12.40 1.72 1.54
CA ALA A 180 11.13 1.73 2.29
C ALA A 180 11.33 2.06 3.79
N ALA A 181 12.36 1.51 4.43
CA ALA A 181 12.68 1.83 5.82
C ALA A 181 13.11 3.30 5.98
N ALA A 182 13.91 3.81 5.04
CA ALA A 182 14.35 5.20 5.01
C ALA A 182 13.19 6.18 4.83
N GLU A 183 12.29 5.88 3.90
CA GLU A 183 11.05 6.62 3.66
C GLU A 183 10.19 6.66 4.93
N LYS A 184 9.93 5.50 5.55
CA LYS A 184 9.10 5.39 6.75
C LYS A 184 9.71 6.17 7.94
N GLY A 185 11.03 6.05 8.14
CA GLY A 185 11.73 6.80 9.18
C GLY A 185 11.69 8.32 8.96
N ALA A 186 11.79 8.77 7.70
CA ALA A 186 11.63 10.17 7.35
C ALA A 186 10.19 10.67 7.58
N ALA A 187 9.18 9.91 7.16
CA ALA A 187 7.77 10.20 7.41
C ALA A 187 7.44 10.29 8.91
N HIS A 188 8.08 9.48 9.76
CA HIS A 188 7.86 9.52 11.21
C HIS A 188 8.43 10.79 11.86
N ARG A 189 9.46 11.42 11.28
CA ARG A 189 10.04 12.65 11.84
C ARG A 189 9.30 13.90 11.42
N SER A 190 9.16 14.14 10.12
CA SER A 190 8.54 15.37 9.60
C SER A 190 8.25 15.30 8.10
N ALA A 191 7.43 16.24 7.63
CA ALA A 191 7.22 16.48 6.22
C ALA A 191 8.51 16.95 5.51
N GLU A 192 9.37 17.72 6.18
CA GLU A 192 10.66 18.20 5.65
C GLU A 192 11.62 17.04 5.40
N ASP A 193 11.72 16.14 6.37
CA ASP A 193 12.57 14.96 6.28
C ASP A 193 12.13 14.06 5.12
N LEU A 194 10.83 13.83 4.99
CA LEU A 194 10.29 13.02 3.90
C LEU A 194 10.46 13.70 2.53
N ALA A 195 10.26 15.02 2.45
CA ALA A 195 10.54 15.76 1.22
C ALA A 195 12.02 15.72 0.84
N ALA A 196 12.93 15.86 1.81
CA ALA A 196 14.37 15.73 1.60
C ALA A 196 14.74 14.33 1.08
N PHE A 197 14.09 13.29 1.61
CA PHE A 197 14.24 11.92 1.11
C PHE A 197 13.76 11.80 -0.35
N TYR A 198 12.55 12.29 -0.68
CA TYR A 198 12.02 12.24 -2.05
C TYR A 198 12.83 13.06 -3.06
N ASN A 199 13.47 14.14 -2.62
CA ASN A 199 14.32 15.00 -3.46
C ASN A 199 15.77 14.52 -3.55
N SER A 200 16.12 13.39 -2.92
CA SER A 200 17.44 12.78 -3.03
C SER A 200 17.55 11.87 -4.26
N ASP A 201 18.75 11.35 -4.57
CA ASP A 201 18.93 10.43 -5.70
C ASP A 201 18.36 9.01 -5.42
N PHE A 202 18.03 8.69 -4.17
CA PHE A 202 17.68 7.33 -3.74
C PHE A 202 16.35 6.78 -4.27
N PRO A 203 15.25 7.55 -4.36
CA PRO A 203 14.00 7.06 -4.94
C PRO A 203 14.19 6.55 -6.38
N SER A 204 15.09 7.16 -7.15
CA SER A 204 15.40 6.73 -8.52
C SER A 204 16.10 5.36 -8.60
N MET A 205 16.72 4.93 -7.49
CA MET A 205 17.38 3.63 -7.38
C MET A 205 16.38 2.47 -7.26
N VAL A 206 15.12 2.75 -6.89
CA VAL A 206 14.06 1.75 -6.86
C VAL A 206 13.07 2.02 -7.98
N ARG A 207 13.16 1.22 -9.05
CA ARG A 207 12.14 1.22 -10.10
C ARG A 207 10.89 0.51 -9.60
N GLY A 208 9.89 1.28 -9.21
CA GLY A 208 8.57 0.75 -8.89
C GLY A 208 7.82 1.61 -7.88
N ASP A 209 6.50 1.49 -7.90
CA ASP A 209 5.69 1.93 -6.77
C ASP A 209 6.12 1.08 -5.57
N LEU A 210 6.74 1.71 -4.56
CA LEU A 210 7.18 1.01 -3.35
C LEU A 210 6.00 0.37 -2.62
N GLY A 211 4.75 0.67 -3.02
CA GLY A 211 3.53 0.13 -2.42
C GLY A 211 3.48 0.39 -0.91
N SER A 212 4.33 1.31 -0.45
CA SER A 212 4.73 1.37 0.94
C SER A 212 3.63 2.10 1.67
N VAL A 213 2.94 1.33 2.52
CA VAL A 213 2.01 1.81 3.53
C VAL A 213 2.85 2.52 4.59
N CYS A 214 3.39 3.69 4.24
CA CYS A 214 4.00 4.57 5.21
C CYS A 214 2.89 4.98 6.19
N SER A 215 3.04 4.59 7.45
CA SER A 215 2.22 5.12 8.53
C SER A 215 2.71 6.53 8.85
N PHE A 216 1.92 7.54 8.52
CA PHE A 216 2.23 8.92 8.88
C PHE A 216 1.79 9.18 10.34
N PRO A 217 2.61 9.80 11.18
CA PRO A 217 2.22 10.14 12.56
C PRO A 217 1.04 11.13 12.57
N ASP A 218 0.40 11.29 13.72
CA ASP A 218 -0.60 12.35 13.93
C ASP A 218 -0.06 13.37 14.96
N PRO A 219 -0.03 14.68 14.64
CA PRO A 219 -0.33 15.29 13.34
C PRO A 219 0.85 15.21 12.34
N PHE A 220 0.56 14.99 11.04
CA PHE A 220 1.53 15.10 9.95
C PHE A 220 1.11 16.19 8.94
N ASP A 221 2.05 17.04 8.51
CA ASP A 221 1.77 18.19 7.64
C ASP A 221 1.91 17.83 6.15
N PHE A 222 0.88 17.20 5.59
CA PHE A 222 0.84 16.81 4.17
C PHE A 222 0.95 18.02 3.23
N SER A 223 0.34 19.16 3.57
CA SER A 223 0.42 20.38 2.76
C SER A 223 1.84 20.93 2.66
N LYS A 224 2.63 20.81 3.73
CA LYS A 224 4.05 21.16 3.71
C LYS A 224 4.87 20.17 2.88
N LEU A 225 4.59 18.87 3.00
CA LEU A 225 5.23 17.84 2.17
C LEU A 225 5.05 18.15 0.68
N THR A 226 3.81 18.40 0.24
CA THR A 226 3.53 18.63 -1.18
C THR A 226 4.18 19.89 -1.75
N ARG A 227 4.45 20.90 -0.92
CA ARG A 227 5.20 22.12 -1.32
C ARG A 227 6.70 21.92 -1.40
N LEU A 228 7.25 20.99 -0.62
CA LEU A 228 8.69 20.76 -0.53
C LEU A 228 9.18 19.69 -1.53
N THR A 229 8.32 18.76 -1.95
CA THR A 229 8.66 17.70 -2.90
C THR A 229 8.72 18.21 -4.34
N GLN A 230 9.84 17.97 -5.03
CA GLN A 230 10.10 18.45 -6.40
C GLN A 230 9.44 17.57 -7.47
N ASP A 231 9.40 16.25 -7.25
CA ASP A 231 8.70 15.30 -8.11
C ASP A 231 7.39 14.88 -7.44
N PRO A 232 6.24 15.43 -7.85
CA PRO A 232 4.97 15.09 -7.25
C PRO A 232 4.66 13.60 -7.38
N SER A 233 5.24 12.89 -8.35
CA SER A 233 4.98 11.46 -8.57
C SER A 233 5.28 10.57 -7.35
N GLN A 234 6.16 11.03 -6.45
CA GLN A 234 6.48 10.37 -5.17
C GLN A 234 5.37 10.53 -4.12
N LEU A 235 4.40 11.42 -4.33
CA LEU A 235 3.35 11.76 -3.36
C LEU A 235 2.14 10.83 -3.40
N ILE A 236 2.14 9.77 -4.23
CA ILE A 236 0.97 8.89 -4.41
C ILE A 236 0.48 8.33 -3.07
N SER A 237 1.35 7.68 -2.29
CA SER A 237 0.99 7.12 -0.98
C SER A 237 0.60 8.20 0.03
N ALA A 238 1.31 9.34 0.02
CA ALA A 238 1.02 10.46 0.91
C ALA A 238 -0.36 11.07 0.63
N VAL A 239 -0.75 11.21 -0.64
CA VAL A 239 -2.06 11.71 -1.05
C VAL A 239 -3.16 10.72 -0.69
N THR A 240 -2.94 9.41 -0.85
CA THR A 240 -3.89 8.39 -0.38
C THR A 240 -4.16 8.52 1.12
N VAL A 241 -3.12 8.64 1.94
CA VAL A 241 -3.32 8.78 3.40
C VAL A 241 -3.85 10.16 3.77
N TRP A 242 -3.45 11.23 3.08
CA TRP A 242 -4.00 12.55 3.31
C TRP A 242 -5.50 12.57 3.03
N ALA A 243 -5.92 12.03 1.89
CA ALA A 243 -7.34 11.99 1.49
C ALA A 243 -8.18 11.11 2.41
N SER A 244 -7.60 10.12 3.10
CA SER A 244 -8.33 9.33 4.11
C SER A 244 -8.57 10.08 5.42
N ARG A 245 -7.78 11.13 5.70
CA ARG A 245 -7.86 11.98 6.90
C ARG A 245 -8.58 13.30 6.67
N ASP A 246 -8.33 13.93 5.52
CA ASP A 246 -8.87 15.23 5.11
C ASP A 246 -9.10 15.25 3.57
N PRO A 247 -10.23 14.68 3.10
CA PRO A 247 -10.58 14.61 1.68
C PRO A 247 -10.58 15.98 0.99
N ASP A 248 -11.08 17.02 1.67
CA ASP A 248 -11.23 18.35 1.10
C ASP A 248 -9.89 19.04 0.87
N ALA A 249 -8.96 18.95 1.83
CA ALA A 249 -7.62 19.53 1.66
C ALA A 249 -6.82 18.80 0.57
N ALA A 250 -6.91 17.47 0.52
CA ALA A 250 -6.28 16.68 -0.55
C ALA A 250 -6.86 17.07 -1.93
N ARG A 251 -8.18 17.19 -2.05
CA ARG A 251 -8.87 17.65 -3.27
C ARG A 251 -8.43 19.05 -3.68
N GLN A 252 -8.40 20.00 -2.74
CA GLN A 252 -7.94 21.36 -3.03
C GLN A 252 -6.52 21.37 -3.59
N TRP A 253 -5.63 20.55 -3.03
CA TRP A 253 -4.28 20.41 -3.58
C TRP A 253 -4.28 19.80 -4.99
N VAL A 254 -5.00 18.70 -5.24
CA VAL A 254 -5.08 18.09 -6.57
C VAL A 254 -5.61 19.06 -7.61
N LEU A 255 -6.63 19.86 -7.27
CA LEU A 255 -7.19 20.89 -8.14
C LEU A 255 -6.25 22.09 -8.36
N SER A 256 -5.30 22.32 -7.46
CA SER A 256 -4.31 23.40 -7.58
C SER A 256 -3.14 23.05 -8.51
N LEU A 257 -3.02 21.79 -8.96
CA LEU A 257 -1.96 21.36 -9.86
C LEU A 257 -2.17 21.94 -11.26
N GLU A 258 -1.17 22.68 -11.75
CA GLU A 258 -1.23 23.35 -13.06
C GLU A 258 -1.26 22.35 -14.23
N ASP A 259 -0.63 21.17 -14.09
CA ASP A 259 -0.65 20.11 -15.10
C ASP A 259 -1.89 19.21 -14.94
N PRO A 260 -2.83 19.23 -15.90
CA PRO A 260 -4.04 18.41 -15.82
C PRO A 260 -3.77 16.91 -15.79
N ARG A 261 -2.67 16.44 -16.44
CA ARG A 261 -2.29 15.02 -16.44
C ARG A 261 -1.80 14.59 -15.06
N LEU A 262 -1.08 15.48 -14.39
CA LEU A 262 -0.62 15.25 -13.04
C LEU A 262 -1.80 15.23 -12.06
N ALA A 263 -2.72 16.20 -12.16
CA ALA A 263 -3.95 16.22 -11.36
C ALA A 263 -4.73 14.91 -11.51
N ALA A 264 -4.92 14.45 -12.76
CA ALA A 264 -5.60 13.19 -13.03
C ALA A 264 -4.91 11.97 -12.42
N ARG A 265 -3.57 11.93 -12.40
CA ARG A 265 -2.80 10.86 -11.77
C ARG A 265 -3.09 10.74 -10.27
N PHE A 266 -3.42 11.84 -9.59
CA PHE A 266 -3.75 11.83 -8.17
C PHE A 266 -5.22 11.57 -7.85
N LEU A 267 -6.12 11.55 -8.84
CA LEU A 267 -7.53 11.26 -8.61
C LEU A 267 -7.74 9.85 -8.03
N HIS A 268 -7.05 8.84 -8.57
CA HIS A 268 -7.17 7.47 -8.08
C HIS A 268 -6.61 7.27 -6.65
N PRO A 269 -5.39 7.72 -6.32
CA PRO A 269 -4.87 7.70 -4.94
C PRO A 269 -5.78 8.44 -3.96
N MET A 270 -6.24 9.64 -4.32
CA MET A 270 -7.14 10.44 -3.48
C MET A 270 -8.45 9.69 -3.19
N LEU A 271 -9.11 9.17 -4.23
CA LEU A 271 -10.34 8.39 -4.05
C LEU A 271 -10.14 7.11 -3.26
N SER A 272 -9.01 6.44 -3.47
CA SER A 272 -8.65 5.22 -2.72
C SER A 272 -8.45 5.54 -1.23
N GLY A 273 -7.91 6.72 -0.91
CA GLY A 273 -7.82 7.23 0.45
C GLY A 273 -9.19 7.40 1.11
N ILE A 274 -10.10 8.09 0.42
CA ILE A 274 -11.47 8.34 0.90
C ILE A 274 -12.23 7.02 1.05
N ALA A 275 -12.11 6.12 0.08
CA ALA A 275 -12.75 4.81 0.13
C ALA A 275 -12.24 3.97 1.31
N ALA A 276 -10.95 4.07 1.64
CA ALA A 276 -10.38 3.36 2.78
C ALA A 276 -10.90 3.86 4.15
N SER A 277 -11.27 5.13 4.29
CA SER A 277 -11.81 5.70 5.53
C SER A 277 -13.33 5.74 5.62
N GLU A 278 -14.00 6.03 4.50
CA GLU A 278 -15.44 6.31 4.44
C GLU A 278 -16.24 5.28 3.60
N GLY A 279 -15.55 4.40 2.88
CA GLY A 279 -16.15 3.39 1.99
C GLY A 279 -16.37 3.89 0.55
N ASP A 280 -16.49 2.94 -0.39
CA ASP A 280 -16.57 3.23 -1.85
C ASP A 280 -17.77 4.10 -2.23
N ALA A 281 -18.92 3.87 -1.59
CA ALA A 281 -20.14 4.66 -1.82
C ALA A 281 -19.93 6.14 -1.49
N GLN A 282 -19.25 6.43 -0.39
CA GLN A 282 -18.98 7.80 0.05
C GLN A 282 -17.89 8.44 -0.82
N ALA A 283 -16.84 7.70 -1.18
CA ALA A 283 -15.82 8.16 -2.12
C ALA A 283 -16.44 8.56 -3.48
N ALA A 284 -17.40 7.78 -3.97
CA ALA A 284 -18.13 8.13 -5.18
C ALA A 284 -19.07 9.34 -5.02
N HIS A 285 -19.65 9.53 -3.84
CA HIS A 285 -20.42 10.73 -3.53
C HIS A 285 -19.53 11.98 -3.59
N HIS A 286 -18.36 11.95 -2.94
CA HIS A 286 -17.35 13.01 -3.04
C HIS A 286 -17.00 13.27 -4.51
N MET A 287 -16.66 12.21 -5.25
CA MET A 287 -16.31 12.31 -6.66
C MET A 287 -17.41 13.00 -7.48
N ALA A 288 -18.66 12.59 -7.30
CA ALA A 288 -19.80 13.16 -8.00
C ALA A 288 -19.94 14.67 -7.77
N THR A 289 -19.72 15.15 -6.54
CA THR A 289 -19.73 16.60 -6.25
C THR A 289 -18.54 17.35 -6.85
N TRP A 290 -17.48 16.64 -7.23
CA TRP A 290 -16.26 17.21 -7.77
C TRP A 290 -16.21 17.21 -9.30
N LEU A 291 -16.98 16.35 -9.97
CA LEU A 291 -16.96 16.20 -11.44
C LEU A 291 -17.19 17.50 -12.21
N ASP A 292 -18.00 18.42 -11.66
CA ASP A 292 -18.28 19.71 -12.31
C ASP A 292 -17.09 20.69 -12.25
N HIS A 293 -16.04 20.37 -11.49
CA HIS A 293 -14.81 21.14 -11.41
C HIS A 293 -13.70 20.59 -12.32
N PHE A 294 -13.94 19.47 -12.99
CA PHE A 294 -12.98 18.82 -13.87
C PHE A 294 -13.23 19.15 -15.34
N SER A 295 -12.15 19.25 -16.13
CA SER A 295 -12.26 19.22 -17.58
C SER A 295 -12.81 17.87 -18.06
N ASP A 296 -13.32 17.77 -19.29
CA ASP A 296 -13.89 16.52 -19.81
C ASP A 296 -12.91 15.33 -19.74
N ASP A 297 -11.62 15.57 -19.98
CA ASP A 297 -10.58 14.54 -19.90
C ASP A 297 -10.33 14.10 -18.45
N GLN A 298 -10.23 15.06 -17.52
CA GLN A 298 -10.11 14.78 -16.08
C GLN A 298 -11.34 14.06 -15.55
N ARG A 299 -12.54 14.48 -15.96
CA ARG A 299 -13.83 13.86 -15.64
C ARG A 299 -13.86 12.41 -16.10
N ARG A 300 -13.41 12.12 -17.32
CA ARG A 300 -13.31 10.73 -17.82
C ARG A 300 -12.32 9.90 -16.99
N GLN A 301 -11.14 10.43 -16.69
CA GLN A 301 -10.12 9.74 -15.89
C GLN A 301 -10.57 9.52 -14.44
N ALA A 302 -11.31 10.47 -13.87
CA ALA A 302 -11.95 10.35 -12.58
C ALA A 302 -12.92 9.16 -12.53
N LEU A 303 -13.78 9.05 -13.54
CA LEU A 303 -14.73 7.93 -13.66
C LEU A 303 -14.03 6.58 -13.83
N VAL A 304 -12.95 6.53 -14.62
CA VAL A 304 -12.10 5.32 -14.73
C VAL A 304 -11.50 4.93 -13.38
N SER A 305 -11.07 5.92 -12.60
CA SER A 305 -10.41 5.72 -11.31
C SER A 305 -11.34 5.15 -10.24
N LEU A 306 -12.65 5.37 -10.36
CA LEU A 306 -13.69 4.82 -9.46
C LEU A 306 -13.88 3.30 -9.60
N ARG A 307 -13.38 2.69 -10.68
CA ARG A 307 -13.48 1.23 -10.85
C ARG A 307 -12.59 0.47 -9.84
N GLY A 308 -11.60 1.14 -9.24
CA GLY A 308 -10.66 0.51 -8.31
C GLY A 308 -9.85 -0.62 -8.96
N THR A 309 -9.09 -1.34 -8.12
CA THR A 309 -8.34 -2.55 -8.54
C THR A 309 -9.13 -3.85 -8.33
N ALA A 310 -10.29 -3.80 -7.66
CA ALA A 310 -11.16 -4.94 -7.39
C ALA A 310 -12.37 -4.99 -8.34
N ALA A 311 -13.00 -6.16 -8.44
CA ALA A 311 -14.25 -6.29 -9.18
C ALA A 311 -15.38 -5.62 -8.38
N VAL A 312 -15.89 -4.49 -8.90
CA VAL A 312 -17.01 -3.74 -8.30
C VAL A 312 -18.24 -4.65 -8.18
N SER A 313 -18.81 -4.72 -6.98
CA SER A 313 -20.03 -5.49 -6.74
C SER A 313 -21.26 -4.78 -7.34
N GLY A 314 -22.33 -5.52 -7.65
CA GLY A 314 -23.57 -4.92 -8.15
C GLY A 314 -24.13 -3.78 -7.27
N PRO A 315 -24.26 -3.96 -5.96
CA PRO A 315 -24.74 -2.91 -5.05
C PRO A 315 -23.83 -1.68 -4.98
N GLU A 316 -22.51 -1.90 -5.02
CA GLU A 316 -21.53 -0.82 -5.03
C GLU A 316 -21.63 0.00 -6.33
N ALA A 317 -21.63 -0.67 -7.49
CA ALA A 317 -21.80 0.00 -8.78
C ALA A 317 -23.10 0.81 -8.83
N GLN A 318 -24.19 0.28 -8.27
CA GLN A 318 -25.47 0.97 -8.15
C GLN A 318 -25.37 2.24 -7.31
N SER A 319 -24.72 2.16 -6.13
CA SER A 319 -24.52 3.33 -5.27
C SER A 319 -23.73 4.43 -5.99
N ILE A 320 -22.70 4.04 -6.75
CA ILE A 320 -21.87 4.98 -7.51
C ILE A 320 -22.71 5.63 -8.62
N LEU A 321 -23.46 4.84 -9.39
CA LEU A 321 -24.32 5.35 -10.47
C LEU A 321 -25.41 6.30 -9.96
N GLN A 322 -25.94 6.07 -8.76
CA GLN A 322 -26.91 6.96 -8.12
C GLN A 322 -26.30 8.28 -7.69
N ALA A 323 -25.02 8.30 -7.30
CA ALA A 323 -24.31 9.51 -6.93
C ALA A 323 -24.00 10.39 -8.15
N LEU A 324 -23.76 9.80 -9.32
CA LEU A 324 -23.33 10.54 -10.51
C LEU A 324 -24.42 11.50 -11.05
N PRO A 325 -24.08 12.79 -11.27
CA PRO A 325 -25.07 13.83 -11.51
C PRO A 325 -25.71 13.74 -12.90
N THR A 326 -24.94 13.40 -13.93
CA THR A 326 -25.43 13.41 -15.32
C THR A 326 -25.62 12.00 -15.87
N SER A 327 -26.56 11.85 -16.81
CA SER A 327 -26.75 10.59 -17.55
C SER A 327 -25.49 10.17 -18.31
N GLN A 328 -24.71 11.14 -18.80
CA GLN A 328 -23.47 10.87 -19.54
C GLN A 328 -22.39 10.26 -18.64
N ASP A 329 -22.25 10.75 -17.40
CA ASP A 329 -21.31 10.15 -16.43
C ASP A 329 -21.72 8.74 -16.06
N ARG A 330 -23.02 8.53 -15.83
CA ARG A 330 -23.58 7.22 -15.52
C ARG A 330 -23.31 6.24 -16.65
N LEU A 331 -23.55 6.66 -17.88
CA LEU A 331 -23.28 5.87 -19.08
C LEU A 331 -21.78 5.52 -19.20
N THR A 332 -20.91 6.51 -18.99
CA THR A 332 -19.45 6.36 -19.08
C THR A 332 -18.92 5.44 -17.98
N TYR A 333 -19.38 5.59 -16.75
CA TYR A 333 -18.99 4.72 -15.63
C TYR A 333 -19.54 3.30 -15.80
N ALA A 334 -20.82 3.16 -16.13
CA ALA A 334 -21.47 1.86 -16.33
C ALA A 334 -20.76 1.06 -17.43
N SER A 335 -20.39 1.68 -18.55
CA SER A 335 -19.70 0.99 -19.64
C SER A 335 -18.28 0.53 -19.28
N GLN A 336 -17.65 1.16 -18.29
CA GLN A 336 -16.33 0.78 -17.77
C GLN A 336 -16.39 -0.34 -16.73
N VAL A 337 -17.45 -0.36 -15.92
CA VAL A 337 -17.68 -1.41 -14.90
C VAL A 337 -18.24 -2.68 -15.53
N LEU A 338 -19.10 -2.53 -16.54
CA LEU A 338 -19.70 -3.67 -17.19
C LEU A 338 -18.74 -4.32 -18.17
N SER A 339 -18.65 -5.64 -18.03
CA SER A 339 -17.86 -6.49 -18.89
C SER A 339 -18.70 -7.72 -19.24
N PRO A 340 -18.52 -8.34 -20.42
CA PRO A 340 -19.18 -9.60 -20.75
C PRO A 340 -18.87 -10.76 -19.78
N TRP A 341 -17.82 -10.61 -18.97
CA TRP A 341 -17.44 -11.56 -17.93
C TRP A 341 -17.88 -11.16 -16.52
N SER A 342 -18.45 -9.96 -16.34
CA SER A 342 -19.02 -9.55 -15.06
C SER A 342 -20.12 -10.55 -14.65
N PRO A 343 -20.27 -10.85 -13.34
CA PRO A 343 -21.39 -11.66 -12.88
C PRO A 343 -22.72 -11.08 -13.37
N SER A 344 -23.65 -11.95 -13.77
CA SER A 344 -24.95 -11.50 -14.28
C SER A 344 -25.68 -10.61 -13.27
N SER A 345 -25.49 -10.85 -11.96
CA SER A 345 -26.03 -9.98 -10.89
C SER A 345 -25.48 -8.56 -10.93
N THR A 346 -24.19 -8.36 -11.17
CA THR A 346 -23.59 -7.03 -11.35
C THR A 346 -24.15 -6.36 -12.60
N PHE A 347 -24.24 -7.12 -13.69
CA PHE A 347 -24.76 -6.63 -14.97
C PHE A 347 -26.21 -6.12 -14.84
N ASP A 348 -27.08 -6.93 -14.24
CA ASP A 348 -28.48 -6.60 -14.02
C ASP A 348 -28.63 -5.42 -13.04
N SER A 349 -27.81 -5.36 -11.98
CA SER A 349 -27.84 -4.25 -11.00
C SER A 349 -27.50 -2.90 -11.65
N VAL A 350 -26.47 -2.87 -12.51
CA VAL A 350 -26.09 -1.65 -13.23
C VAL A 350 -27.18 -1.25 -14.22
N LEU A 351 -27.72 -2.18 -15.01
CA LEU A 351 -28.80 -1.86 -15.95
C LEU A 351 -30.05 -1.34 -15.24
N HIS A 352 -30.35 -1.84 -14.03
CA HIS A 352 -31.48 -1.36 -13.24
C HIS A 352 -31.34 0.11 -12.81
N CYS A 353 -30.12 0.67 -12.83
CA CYS A 353 -29.89 2.09 -12.56
C CYS A 353 -30.34 3.01 -13.71
N PHE A 354 -30.69 2.44 -14.88
CA PHE A 354 -31.20 3.16 -16.04
C PHE A 354 -32.72 2.91 -16.11
N PRO A 355 -33.56 3.87 -15.69
CA PRO A 355 -34.97 3.62 -15.37
C PRO A 355 -35.86 3.42 -16.60
N THR A 356 -35.38 3.76 -17.79
CA THR A 356 -36.16 3.63 -19.03
C THR A 356 -35.54 2.58 -19.96
N PRO A 357 -36.35 1.84 -20.73
CA PRO A 357 -35.84 0.92 -21.74
C PRO A 357 -34.92 1.62 -22.76
N ALA A 358 -35.19 2.90 -23.07
CA ALA A 358 -34.33 3.69 -23.95
C ALA A 358 -32.93 3.90 -23.37
N ALA A 359 -32.81 4.27 -22.09
CA ALA A 359 -31.53 4.47 -21.43
C ALA A 359 -30.75 3.14 -21.22
N GLN A 360 -31.48 2.04 -20.96
CA GLN A 360 -30.89 0.70 -20.92
C GLN A 360 -30.35 0.29 -22.30
N THR A 361 -31.12 0.56 -23.36
CA THR A 361 -30.69 0.32 -24.75
C THR A 361 -29.44 1.14 -25.08
N GLU A 362 -29.41 2.42 -24.69
CA GLU A 362 -28.28 3.31 -24.90
C GLU A 362 -27.00 2.78 -24.23
N LEU A 363 -27.07 2.29 -22.99
CA LEU A 363 -25.94 1.65 -22.32
C LEU A 363 -25.43 0.42 -23.07
N LEU A 364 -26.33 -0.49 -23.47
CA LEU A 364 -25.92 -1.68 -24.22
C LEU A 364 -25.28 -1.32 -25.57
N LEU A 365 -25.82 -0.32 -26.26
CA LEU A 365 -25.25 0.19 -27.51
C LEU A 365 -23.87 0.82 -27.29
N HIS A 366 -23.68 1.54 -26.18
CA HIS A 366 -22.40 2.14 -25.82
C HIS A 366 -21.32 1.07 -25.52
N MET A 367 -21.71 -0.06 -24.94
CA MET A 367 -20.81 -1.17 -24.67
C MET A 367 -20.50 -2.06 -25.88
N ALA A 368 -21.42 -2.14 -26.86
CA ALA A 368 -21.32 -3.04 -27.99
C ALA A 368 -19.99 -2.91 -28.78
N PRO A 369 -19.47 -1.70 -29.09
CA PRO A 369 -18.18 -1.53 -29.79
C PRO A 369 -17.01 -2.28 -29.15
N SER A 370 -16.90 -2.25 -27.81
CA SER A 370 -15.84 -2.95 -27.07
C SER A 370 -15.96 -4.49 -27.16
N CYS A 371 -17.12 -4.99 -27.56
CA CYS A 371 -17.42 -6.42 -27.68
C CYS A 371 -17.39 -6.95 -29.12
N ARG A 372 -17.49 -6.08 -30.14
CA ARG A 372 -17.56 -6.47 -31.56
C ARG A 372 -16.44 -7.41 -31.99
N LEU A 373 -15.21 -7.12 -31.60
CA LEU A 373 -14.05 -7.95 -31.96
C LEU A 373 -14.15 -9.38 -31.42
N MET A 374 -14.79 -9.56 -30.26
CA MET A 374 -15.01 -10.91 -29.71
C MET A 374 -16.11 -11.63 -30.48
N VAL A 375 -17.20 -10.94 -30.79
CA VAL A 375 -18.32 -11.49 -31.54
C VAL A 375 -17.90 -11.90 -32.96
N SER A 376 -17.13 -11.04 -33.66
CA SER A 376 -16.70 -11.30 -35.04
C SER A 376 -15.72 -12.46 -35.18
N ARG A 377 -14.94 -12.76 -34.13
CA ARG A 377 -14.04 -13.92 -34.09
C ARG A 377 -14.77 -15.25 -33.86
N GLY A 378 -16.02 -15.21 -33.38
CA GLY A 378 -16.82 -16.39 -33.04
C GLY A 378 -16.28 -17.17 -31.83
N GLY A 379 -16.82 -18.38 -31.63
CA GLY A 379 -16.44 -19.30 -30.56
C GLY A 379 -17.04 -18.97 -29.19
N GLU A 380 -16.52 -19.61 -28.13
CA GLU A 380 -17.10 -19.55 -26.78
C GLU A 380 -17.18 -18.12 -26.21
N ALA A 381 -16.21 -17.25 -26.54
CA ALA A 381 -16.23 -15.86 -26.12
C ALA A 381 -17.37 -15.07 -26.78
N ALA A 382 -17.61 -15.28 -28.08
CA ALA A 382 -18.73 -14.68 -28.80
C ALA A 382 -20.07 -15.17 -28.23
N ASP A 383 -20.22 -16.48 -28.02
CA ASP A 383 -21.43 -17.07 -27.46
C ASP A 383 -21.75 -16.50 -26.08
N ARG A 384 -20.73 -16.34 -25.23
CA ARG A 384 -20.88 -15.76 -23.89
C ARG A 384 -21.31 -14.29 -23.94
N VAL A 385 -20.70 -13.48 -24.80
CA VAL A 385 -21.10 -12.08 -25.00
C VAL A 385 -22.55 -12.00 -25.44
N LEU A 386 -22.92 -12.74 -26.48
CA LEU A 386 -24.28 -12.77 -27.03
C LEU A 386 -25.29 -13.26 -25.99
N GLN A 387 -24.95 -14.30 -25.24
CA GLN A 387 -25.80 -14.82 -24.16
C GLN A 387 -26.00 -13.78 -23.06
N GLN A 388 -24.95 -13.12 -22.60
CA GLN A 388 -25.02 -12.12 -21.54
C GLN A 388 -25.89 -10.92 -21.96
N PHE A 389 -25.70 -10.41 -23.19
CA PHE A 389 -26.53 -9.33 -23.73
C PHE A 389 -27.98 -9.76 -23.91
N THR A 390 -28.24 -10.93 -24.52
CA THR A 390 -29.60 -11.43 -24.75
C THR A 390 -30.36 -11.62 -23.45
N GLN A 391 -29.73 -12.26 -22.45
CA GLN A 391 -30.32 -12.45 -21.12
C GLN A 391 -30.62 -11.12 -20.43
N ALA A 392 -29.71 -10.15 -20.50
CA ALA A 392 -29.93 -8.84 -19.93
C ALA A 392 -31.13 -8.14 -20.59
N MET A 393 -31.23 -8.17 -21.92
CA MET A 393 -32.35 -7.60 -22.65
C MET A 393 -33.69 -8.29 -22.33
N ASP A 394 -33.68 -9.62 -22.17
CA ASP A 394 -34.87 -10.40 -21.78
C ASP A 394 -35.34 -10.06 -20.36
N ARG A 395 -34.42 -10.07 -19.38
CA ARG A 395 -34.74 -9.77 -17.97
C ARG A 395 -35.31 -8.36 -17.81
N HIS A 396 -34.76 -7.40 -18.54
CA HIS A 396 -35.19 -6.00 -18.52
C HIS A 396 -36.34 -5.70 -19.51
N GLN A 397 -36.83 -6.72 -20.24
CA GLN A 397 -37.97 -6.63 -21.16
C GLN A 397 -37.81 -5.50 -22.19
N LEU A 398 -36.63 -5.40 -22.81
CA LEU A 398 -36.39 -4.36 -23.83
C LEU A 398 -37.31 -4.57 -25.05
N PRO A 399 -37.82 -3.49 -25.67
CA PRO A 399 -38.60 -3.59 -26.90
C PRO A 399 -37.85 -4.32 -28.01
N GLU A 400 -38.55 -5.09 -28.84
CA GLU A 400 -37.92 -5.89 -29.90
C GLU A 400 -37.06 -5.04 -30.86
N SER A 401 -37.49 -3.81 -31.15
CA SER A 401 -36.71 -2.86 -31.96
C SER A 401 -35.37 -2.49 -31.30
N SER A 402 -35.35 -2.29 -29.98
CA SER A 402 -34.13 -2.02 -29.21
C SER A 402 -33.21 -3.24 -29.19
N ARG A 403 -33.80 -4.43 -29.04
CA ARG A 403 -33.05 -5.70 -29.03
C ARG A 403 -32.32 -5.91 -30.35
N GLN A 404 -33.03 -5.73 -31.46
CA GLN A 404 -32.44 -5.84 -32.78
C GLN A 404 -31.33 -4.80 -32.99
N GLN A 405 -31.54 -3.55 -32.56
CA GLN A 405 -30.53 -2.50 -32.68
C GLN A 405 -29.23 -2.85 -31.91
N VAL A 406 -29.34 -3.40 -30.70
CA VAL A 406 -28.19 -3.84 -29.91
C VAL A 406 -27.47 -5.01 -30.57
N LEU A 407 -28.20 -6.02 -31.05
CA LEU A 407 -27.64 -7.16 -31.75
C LEU A 407 -26.93 -6.74 -33.04
N ASP A 408 -27.57 -5.91 -33.86
CA ASP A 408 -26.98 -5.36 -35.08
C ASP A 408 -25.66 -4.63 -34.76
N SER A 409 -25.64 -3.83 -33.69
CA SER A 409 -24.42 -3.14 -33.25
C SER A 409 -23.30 -4.09 -32.82
N LEU A 410 -23.62 -5.27 -32.28
CA LEU A 410 -22.62 -6.30 -31.94
C LEU A 410 -22.04 -7.00 -33.17
N TYR A 411 -22.83 -7.12 -34.25
CA TYR A 411 -22.42 -7.76 -35.50
C TYR A 411 -21.81 -6.81 -36.54
N LEU A 412 -21.87 -5.50 -36.33
CA LEU A 412 -21.17 -4.53 -37.18
C LEU A 412 -19.68 -4.87 -37.26
N ALA A 413 -19.15 -4.90 -38.48
CA ALA A 413 -17.72 -5.09 -38.70
C ALA A 413 -16.92 -4.02 -37.93
N PRO A 414 -15.80 -4.37 -37.27
CA PRO A 414 -14.95 -3.37 -36.66
C PRO A 414 -14.45 -2.43 -37.76
N GLU A 415 -14.54 -1.12 -37.53
CA GLU A 415 -13.93 -0.13 -38.41
C GLU A 415 -12.42 -0.40 -38.41
N GLU A 416 -11.81 -0.55 -39.60
CA GLU A 416 -10.36 -0.64 -39.71
C GLU A 416 -9.76 0.68 -39.20
N PRO A 417 -8.82 0.64 -38.23
CA PRO A 417 -8.28 1.83 -37.58
C PRO A 417 -7.45 2.72 -38.50
#